data_AF-A0A6J2RPP2-F1
#
_entry.id   AF-A0A6J2RPP2-F1
#
_cell.length_a   1.000
_cell.length_b   1.000
_cell.length_c   1.000
_cell.angle_alpha   90.00
_cell.angle_beta   90.00
_cell.angle_gamma   90.00
#
_symmetry.space_group_name_H-M   'P 1'
#
loop_
_entity.id
_entity.type
_entity.pdbx_description
1 polymer ?
#
loop_
_entity_poly.entity_id
_entity_poly.type
_entity_poly.pdbx_seq_one_letter_code
_entity_poly.pdbx_strand_id
1 'polypeptide(L)'
;MVCLQSVISFIVAQQYHFINASLTWYEAQSFCRVKYSDLATVNSMGDNNQLVHTLGSHVTHSWIGLLRGKTGRWMWSDGRGAAHFTKWQDDEPNNSGGNEWCAETSPTGSWNDVQCEEGTGFACYDLQQDGKQRYVFYLARGSWESSQELCRRDHIDLAYVSTEGNHSEIAKQTEKFSKSMWIGLFNDAWMWSDGRQTSFRYWLRGSHHRGDCASVAVSQQGRWGEANCNEKAPFVCHGGLKERKIIIRMTVRSDVDLTDSTLNDALLEKLEMGLRQRKMTDFNLSWRSDNSGRVFRRREDAEKKEDMS
;
A
#
# COMPACT_ATOMS: atom_id res chain seq x y z
N MET A 1 14.19 9.57 38.35
CA MET A 1 14.27 10.36 37.11
C MET A 1 13.05 10.01 36.28
N VAL A 2 12.01 10.86 36.32
CA VAL A 2 10.77 10.64 35.57
C VAL A 2 10.98 11.23 34.17
N CYS A 3 11.01 10.37 33.16
CA CYS A 3 11.04 10.80 31.77
C CYS A 3 9.59 11.16 31.39
N LEU A 4 9.25 12.45 31.45
CA LEU A 4 8.03 12.96 30.86
C LEU A 4 8.19 12.92 29.33
N GLN A 5 7.77 11.82 28.70
CA GLN A 5 7.46 11.85 27.27
C GLN A 5 6.14 12.60 27.09
N SER A 6 6.25 13.90 26.79
CA SER A 6 5.15 14.62 26.15
C SER A 6 5.08 14.10 24.70
N VAL A 7 4.17 13.16 24.46
CA VAL A 7 3.86 12.74 23.09
C VAL A 7 2.99 13.84 22.50
N ILE A 8 3.62 14.81 21.84
CA ILE A 8 2.91 15.67 20.90
C ILE A 8 2.85 14.87 19.60
N SER A 9 1.68 14.28 19.32
CA SER A 9 1.37 13.78 17.99
C SER A 9 1.26 14.99 17.07
N PHE A 10 2.32 15.26 16.31
CA PHE A 10 2.29 16.30 15.28
C PHE A 10 1.64 15.70 14.03
N ILE A 11 0.41 16.14 13.75
CA ILE A 11 -0.19 15.93 12.43
C ILE A 11 0.65 16.77 11.46
N VAL A 12 1.48 16.12 10.64
CA VAL A 12 2.17 16.82 9.54
C VAL A 12 1.12 17.09 8.47
N ALA A 13 0.69 18.34 8.33
CA ALA A 13 -0.27 18.71 7.31
C ALA A 13 0.42 18.68 5.93
N GLN A 14 -0.15 17.98 4.95
CA GLN A 14 0.27 18.14 3.56
C GLN A 14 -0.31 19.44 3.01
N GLN A 15 0.40 20.12 2.12
CA GLN A 15 -0.11 21.22 1.32
C GLN A 15 0.06 20.86 -0.15
N TYR A 16 -1.02 20.95 -0.92
CA TYR A 16 -0.98 20.67 -2.35
C TYR A 16 -0.74 21.94 -3.17
N HIS A 17 -0.08 21.77 -4.30
CA HIS A 17 0.18 22.81 -5.29
C HIS A 17 -0.21 22.29 -6.66
N PHE A 18 -1.15 22.96 -7.32
CA PHE A 18 -1.51 22.64 -8.71
C PHE A 18 -0.57 23.35 -9.68
N ILE A 19 -0.08 22.61 -10.66
CA ILE A 19 0.79 23.10 -11.72
C ILE A 19 0.07 22.90 -13.06
N ASN A 20 -0.28 24.03 -13.68
CA ASN A 20 -0.92 24.05 -14.99
C ASN A 20 0.12 23.98 -16.12
N ALA A 21 0.76 22.83 -16.27
CA ALA A 21 1.67 22.53 -17.37
C ALA A 21 1.39 21.11 -17.85
N SER A 22 1.27 20.93 -19.16
CA SER A 22 1.05 19.60 -19.77
C SER A 22 2.38 18.86 -19.81
N LEU A 23 2.56 17.90 -18.90
CA LEU A 23 3.74 17.04 -18.79
C LEU A 23 3.33 15.58 -18.65
N THR A 24 4.22 14.67 -19.06
CA THR A 24 4.07 13.24 -18.73
C THR A 24 4.18 13.02 -17.23
N TRP A 25 3.71 11.88 -16.72
CA TRP A 25 3.77 11.58 -15.28
C TRP A 25 5.20 11.64 -14.73
N TYR A 26 6.17 11.11 -15.48
CA TYR A 26 7.59 11.09 -15.07
C TYR A 26 8.23 12.49 -15.07
N GLU A 27 7.88 13.33 -16.03
CA GLU A 27 8.33 14.73 -16.08
C GLU A 27 7.69 15.54 -14.95
N ALA A 28 6.40 15.35 -14.68
CA ALA A 28 5.68 15.98 -13.58
C ALA A 28 6.27 15.59 -12.22
N GLN A 29 6.57 14.31 -12.00
CA GLN A 29 7.27 13.82 -10.81
C GLN A 29 8.63 14.50 -10.63
N SER A 30 9.41 14.55 -11.71
CA SER A 30 10.72 15.18 -11.71
C SER A 30 10.61 16.67 -11.35
N PHE A 31 9.63 17.37 -11.92
CA PHE A 31 9.34 18.76 -11.58
C PHE A 31 8.97 18.92 -10.11
N CYS A 32 8.05 18.10 -9.59
CA CYS A 32 7.62 18.19 -8.20
C CYS A 32 8.78 17.93 -7.25
N ARG A 33 9.67 16.98 -7.53
CA ARG A 33 10.85 16.72 -6.69
C ARG A 33 11.90 17.84 -6.73
N VAL A 34 11.93 18.63 -7.79
CA VAL A 34 12.84 19.78 -7.91
C VAL A 34 12.28 21.02 -7.21
N LYS A 35 10.96 21.21 -7.20
CA LYS A 35 10.30 22.44 -6.72
C LYS A 35 9.57 22.30 -5.39
N TYR A 36 9.17 21.08 -5.05
CA TYR A 36 8.33 20.67 -3.93
C TYR A 36 8.90 19.37 -3.35
N SER A 37 8.08 18.60 -2.63
CA SER A 37 8.49 17.30 -2.09
C SER A 37 8.35 16.16 -3.11
N ASP A 38 7.15 15.92 -3.64
CA ASP A 38 6.87 14.94 -4.72
C ASP A 38 5.49 15.25 -5.34
N LEU A 39 5.04 14.46 -6.31
CA LEU A 39 3.64 14.44 -6.75
C LEU A 39 2.70 14.11 -5.59
N ALA A 40 1.48 14.63 -5.63
CA ALA A 40 0.49 14.56 -4.57
C ALA A 40 0.25 13.13 -4.06
N THR A 41 0.41 12.93 -2.76
CA THR A 41 0.12 11.67 -2.08
C THR A 41 -1.11 11.81 -1.19
N VAL A 42 -2.13 10.98 -1.44
CA VAL A 42 -3.43 11.09 -0.79
C VAL A 42 -3.68 9.88 0.11
N ASN A 43 -3.59 10.05 1.43
CA ASN A 43 -3.71 8.95 2.39
C ASN A 43 -5.03 8.93 3.14
N SER A 44 -5.89 9.92 2.93
CA SER A 44 -7.17 10.03 3.60
C SER A 44 -8.18 10.82 2.77
N MET A 45 -9.46 10.76 3.18
CA MET A 45 -10.49 11.62 2.58
C MET A 45 -10.23 13.11 2.86
N GLY A 46 -9.59 13.44 3.98
CA GLY A 46 -9.18 14.81 4.29
C GLY A 46 -8.14 15.33 3.30
N ASP A 47 -7.12 14.51 3.01
CA ASP A 47 -6.12 14.81 1.98
C ASP A 47 -6.77 15.00 0.61
N ASN A 48 -7.71 14.13 0.25
CA ASN A 48 -8.39 14.18 -1.05
C ASN A 48 -9.23 15.46 -1.19
N ASN A 49 -9.96 15.85 -0.14
CA ASN A 49 -10.73 17.09 -0.12
C ASN A 49 -9.84 18.33 -0.25
N GLN A 50 -8.69 18.32 0.43
CA GLN A 50 -7.73 19.41 0.34
C GLN A 50 -7.11 19.50 -1.06
N LEU A 51 -6.75 18.36 -1.66
CA LEU A 51 -6.26 18.28 -3.04
C LEU A 51 -7.29 18.85 -4.02
N VAL A 52 -8.54 18.40 -3.95
CA VAL A 52 -9.65 18.91 -4.78
C VAL A 52 -9.84 20.42 -4.61
N HIS A 53 -9.78 20.92 -3.38
CA HIS A 53 -9.87 22.35 -3.12
C HIS A 53 -8.72 23.13 -3.77
N THR A 54 -7.49 22.61 -3.73
CA THR A 54 -6.31 23.23 -4.39
C THR A 54 -6.44 23.23 -5.91
N LEU A 55 -6.94 22.15 -6.49
CA LEU A 55 -7.16 22.00 -7.93
C LEU A 55 -8.19 23.02 -8.45
N GLY A 56 -9.25 23.26 -7.68
CA GLY A 56 -10.31 24.21 -8.05
C GLY A 56 -11.19 23.72 -9.21
N SER A 57 -12.03 24.60 -9.76
CA SER A 57 -13.07 24.22 -10.73
C SER A 57 -12.64 24.29 -12.21
N HIS A 58 -11.38 24.59 -12.50
CA HIS A 58 -10.90 24.92 -13.87
C HIS A 58 -10.04 23.83 -14.51
N VAL A 59 -9.87 22.69 -13.83
CA VAL A 59 -9.08 21.55 -14.30
C VAL A 59 -9.99 20.43 -14.76
N THR A 60 -9.51 19.64 -15.72
CA THR A 60 -10.17 18.43 -16.19
C THR A 60 -9.67 17.23 -15.40
N HIS A 61 -8.39 16.90 -15.51
CA HIS A 61 -7.73 15.83 -14.76
C HIS A 61 -6.31 16.25 -14.42
N SER A 62 -5.70 15.66 -13.39
CA SER A 62 -4.34 16.02 -13.00
C SER A 62 -3.57 14.85 -12.42
N TRP A 63 -2.28 14.74 -12.75
CA TRP A 63 -1.43 13.71 -12.19
C TRP A 63 -1.35 13.81 -10.67
N ILE A 64 -1.42 12.64 -10.03
CA ILE A 64 -1.08 12.42 -8.62
C ILE A 64 0.07 11.41 -8.54
N GLY A 65 0.69 11.26 -7.38
CA GLY A 65 1.90 10.46 -7.19
C GLY A 65 1.68 8.95 -7.24
N LEU A 66 0.50 8.48 -7.67
CA LEU A 66 0.16 7.07 -7.62
C LEU A 66 0.54 6.36 -8.93
N LEU A 67 1.30 5.29 -8.81
CA LEU A 67 1.89 4.49 -9.88
C LEU A 67 1.55 3.02 -9.67
N ARG A 68 1.18 2.30 -10.73
CA ARG A 68 1.00 0.85 -10.71
C ARG A 68 2.34 0.16 -10.94
N GLY A 69 2.80 -0.59 -9.95
CA GLY A 69 3.98 -1.42 -10.07
C GLY A 69 3.72 -2.68 -10.92
N LYS A 70 4.79 -3.34 -11.37
CA LYS A 70 4.74 -4.57 -12.19
C LYS A 70 3.94 -5.73 -11.57
N THR A 71 3.72 -5.73 -10.26
CA THR A 71 2.88 -6.72 -9.55
C THR A 71 1.39 -6.36 -9.57
N GLY A 72 1.00 -5.30 -10.28
CA GLY A 72 -0.37 -4.76 -10.32
C GLY A 72 -0.80 -3.95 -9.10
N ARG A 73 0.13 -3.63 -8.17
CA ARG A 73 -0.17 -2.86 -6.96
C ARG A 73 0.12 -1.38 -7.16
N TRP A 74 -0.73 -0.53 -6.60
CA TRP A 74 -0.58 0.92 -6.63
C TRP A 74 0.29 1.42 -5.48
N MET A 75 1.31 2.21 -5.82
CA MET A 75 2.37 2.68 -4.93
C MET A 75 2.53 4.19 -5.07
N TRP A 76 2.81 4.87 -3.97
CA TRP A 76 3.11 6.29 -3.96
C TRP A 76 4.55 6.58 -4.37
N SER A 77 4.71 7.59 -5.22
CA SER A 77 5.96 8.07 -5.78
C SER A 77 6.94 8.57 -4.73
N ASP A 78 6.43 9.11 -3.63
CA ASP A 78 7.20 9.65 -2.50
C ASP A 78 7.87 8.58 -1.62
N GLY A 79 7.67 7.29 -1.93
CA GLY A 79 8.27 6.17 -1.21
C GLY A 79 7.52 5.74 0.05
N ARG A 80 6.34 6.31 0.37
CA ARG A 80 5.51 5.87 1.50
C ARG A 80 4.89 4.48 1.31
N GLY A 81 5.01 3.90 0.12
CA GLY A 81 4.66 2.51 -0.15
C GLY A 81 3.31 2.36 -0.83
N ALA A 82 2.63 1.25 -0.55
CA ALA A 82 1.36 0.90 -1.20
C ALA A 82 0.21 1.82 -0.76
N ALA A 83 -0.69 2.14 -1.68
CA ALA A 83 -1.90 2.88 -1.35
C ALA A 83 -2.84 2.03 -0.48
N HIS A 84 -3.13 2.53 0.72
CA HIS A 84 -4.13 1.96 1.63
C HIS A 84 -5.48 2.67 1.55
N PHE A 85 -5.45 3.97 1.24
CA PHE A 85 -6.61 4.76 0.86
C PHE A 85 -6.66 4.87 -0.66
N THR A 86 -7.84 4.67 -1.24
CA THR A 86 -8.06 4.87 -2.67
C THR A 86 -9.38 5.57 -2.92
N LYS A 87 -9.41 6.46 -3.91
CA LYS A 87 -10.62 7.14 -4.36
C LYS A 87 -10.86 6.91 -5.85
N TRP A 88 -10.63 5.69 -6.33
CA TRP A 88 -10.96 5.29 -7.70
C TRP A 88 -12.40 5.66 -8.07
N GLN A 89 -12.59 6.10 -9.31
CA GLN A 89 -13.90 6.22 -9.90
C GLN A 89 -14.54 4.84 -10.06
N ASP A 90 -15.86 4.80 -10.21
CA ASP A 90 -16.56 3.57 -10.53
C ASP A 90 -15.94 2.94 -11.79
N ASP A 91 -15.72 1.62 -11.74
CA ASP A 91 -15.05 0.79 -12.74
C ASP A 91 -13.53 1.01 -12.90
N GLU A 92 -12.92 1.90 -12.12
CA GLU A 92 -11.46 2.09 -12.09
C GLU A 92 -10.77 1.34 -10.93
N PRO A 93 -9.48 0.97 -11.05
CA PRO A 93 -8.65 1.10 -12.25
C PRO A 93 -8.95 0.00 -13.28
N ASN A 94 -9.18 0.38 -14.53
CA ASN A 94 -9.66 -0.52 -15.59
C ASN A 94 -8.52 -1.05 -16.50
N ASN A 95 -7.35 -0.40 -16.49
CA ASN A 95 -6.19 -0.73 -17.33
C ASN A 95 -6.54 -0.89 -18.82
N SER A 96 -7.25 0.08 -19.37
CA SER A 96 -7.68 0.16 -20.76
C SER A 96 -6.49 0.03 -21.70
N GLY A 97 -6.67 -0.78 -22.75
CA GLY A 97 -5.59 -1.07 -23.70
C GLY A 97 -4.36 -1.80 -23.10
N GLY A 98 -4.40 -2.17 -21.81
CA GLY A 98 -3.33 -2.89 -21.13
C GLY A 98 -2.10 -2.06 -20.79
N ASN A 99 -2.18 -0.72 -20.85
CA ASN A 99 -1.03 0.17 -20.68
C ASN A 99 -1.27 1.38 -19.75
N GLU A 100 -2.15 1.25 -18.77
CA GLU A 100 -2.43 2.33 -17.82
C GLU A 100 -1.76 2.03 -16.48
N TRP A 101 -0.72 2.81 -16.20
CA TRP A 101 0.19 2.58 -15.08
C TRP A 101 0.29 3.77 -14.14
N CYS A 102 -0.33 4.90 -14.48
CA CYS A 102 -0.25 6.14 -13.74
C CYS A 102 -1.65 6.60 -13.37
N ALA A 103 -1.82 7.13 -12.16
CA ALA A 103 -3.12 7.63 -11.73
C ALA A 103 -3.20 9.14 -11.87
N GLU A 104 -4.37 9.59 -12.28
CA GLU A 104 -4.78 10.99 -12.24
C GLU A 104 -5.99 11.16 -11.32
N THR A 105 -6.20 12.37 -10.84
CA THR A 105 -7.41 12.77 -10.13
C THR A 105 -8.26 13.67 -11.00
N SER A 106 -9.57 13.47 -10.92
CA SER A 106 -10.59 14.35 -11.47
C SER A 106 -10.83 15.57 -10.55
N PRO A 107 -11.63 16.56 -10.98
CA PRO A 107 -11.93 17.76 -10.21
C PRO A 107 -12.88 17.47 -9.04
N THR A 108 -13.56 16.31 -9.06
CA THR A 108 -14.39 15.81 -7.95
C THR A 108 -13.57 14.95 -6.99
N GLY A 109 -12.29 14.69 -7.31
CA GLY A 109 -11.37 13.91 -6.50
C GLY A 109 -11.51 12.40 -6.66
N SER A 110 -12.22 11.93 -7.68
CA SER A 110 -12.18 10.53 -8.12
C SER A 110 -10.93 10.27 -8.95
N TRP A 111 -10.38 9.06 -8.90
CA TRP A 111 -9.14 8.71 -9.57
C TRP A 111 -9.39 7.82 -10.77
N ASN A 112 -8.55 7.95 -11.78
CA ASN A 112 -8.53 7.15 -12.98
C ASN A 112 -7.10 6.65 -13.24
N ASP A 113 -6.94 5.44 -13.77
CA ASP A 113 -5.65 5.03 -14.35
C ASP A 113 -5.60 5.39 -15.83
N VAL A 114 -4.45 5.88 -16.26
CA VAL A 114 -4.20 6.32 -17.63
C VAL A 114 -2.76 6.02 -18.03
N GLN A 115 -2.45 6.17 -19.32
CA GLN A 115 -1.10 5.96 -19.84
C GLN A 115 -0.16 7.06 -19.33
N CYS A 116 0.99 6.67 -18.78
CA CYS A 116 1.92 7.60 -18.14
C CYS A 116 2.50 8.66 -19.10
N GLU A 117 2.44 8.38 -20.41
CA GLU A 117 2.93 9.23 -21.50
C GLU A 117 1.95 10.36 -21.86
N GLU A 118 0.75 10.40 -21.29
CA GLU A 118 -0.19 11.50 -21.52
C GLU A 118 0.29 12.82 -20.90
N GLY A 119 0.04 13.93 -21.59
CA GLY A 119 0.42 15.26 -21.12
C GLY A 119 -0.75 15.95 -20.43
N THR A 120 -0.73 16.07 -19.10
CA THR A 120 -1.75 16.80 -18.35
C THR A 120 -1.16 17.63 -17.22
N GLY A 121 -1.98 18.48 -16.61
CA GLY A 121 -1.63 19.22 -15.40
C GLY A 121 -1.37 18.27 -14.23
N PHE A 122 -0.77 18.76 -13.15
CA PHE A 122 -0.37 17.88 -12.06
C PHE A 122 -0.37 18.56 -10.71
N ALA A 123 -0.57 17.78 -9.65
CA ALA A 123 -0.51 18.27 -8.29
C ALA A 123 0.78 17.78 -7.62
N CYS A 124 1.55 18.71 -7.08
CA CYS A 124 2.64 18.41 -6.15
C CYS A 124 2.13 18.52 -4.71
N TYR A 125 2.82 17.92 -3.74
CA TYR A 125 2.63 18.23 -2.33
C TYR A 125 3.92 18.70 -1.67
N ASP A 126 3.75 19.47 -0.60
CA ASP A 126 4.75 19.75 0.42
C ASP A 126 4.26 19.33 1.79
N LEU A 127 5.19 18.95 2.66
CA LEU A 127 4.89 18.79 4.08
C LEU A 127 4.93 20.18 4.73
N GLN A 128 3.78 20.70 5.17
CA GLN A 128 3.74 21.82 6.11
C GLN A 128 4.25 21.33 7.47
N GLN A 129 5.57 21.25 7.57
CA GLN A 129 6.25 21.70 8.77
C GLN A 129 6.63 23.16 8.54
N ASP A 130 7.19 23.82 9.53
CA ASP A 130 7.52 25.25 9.59
C ASP A 130 8.63 25.67 8.57
N GLY A 131 8.65 25.06 7.38
CA GLY A 131 9.66 25.14 6.32
C GLY A 131 10.95 24.40 6.63
N LYS A 132 11.12 23.84 7.83
CA LYS A 132 12.40 23.30 8.28
C LYS A 132 12.34 21.80 8.55
N GLN A 133 12.95 21.00 7.66
CA GLN A 133 13.28 19.60 7.97
C GLN A 133 14.06 19.55 9.27
N ARG A 134 13.58 18.75 10.21
CA ARG A 134 14.16 18.62 11.54
C ARG A 134 14.94 17.31 11.61
N TYR A 135 16.26 17.39 11.77
CA TYR A 135 17.12 16.21 11.88
C TYR A 135 17.42 15.88 13.35
N VAL A 136 17.38 14.58 13.66
CA VAL A 136 17.82 14.04 14.94
C VAL A 136 19.10 13.25 14.69
N PHE A 137 20.18 13.66 15.36
CA PHE A 137 21.52 13.08 15.16
C PHE A 137 21.84 12.06 16.24
N TYR A 138 22.13 10.83 15.81
CA TYR A 138 22.59 9.75 16.68
C TYR A 138 24.11 9.61 16.59
N LEU A 139 24.80 9.71 17.74
CA LEU A 139 26.26 9.54 17.81
C LEU A 139 26.70 8.08 17.99
N ALA A 140 25.77 7.21 18.41
CA ALA A 140 26.02 5.78 18.52
C ALA A 140 26.27 5.18 17.13
N ARG A 141 27.33 4.38 17.00
CA ARG A 141 27.69 3.73 15.74
C ARG A 141 26.83 2.49 15.50
N GLY A 142 26.30 2.36 14.29
CA GLY A 142 25.52 1.21 13.83
C GLY A 142 25.74 0.93 12.34
N SER A 143 25.28 -0.23 11.87
CA SER A 143 25.11 -0.47 10.44
C SER A 143 23.98 0.41 9.91
N TRP A 144 23.99 0.70 8.61
CA TRP A 144 22.91 1.45 7.95
C TRP A 144 21.53 0.87 8.29
N GLU A 145 21.38 -0.46 8.20
CA GLU A 145 20.16 -1.20 8.53
C GLU A 145 19.72 -1.00 9.99
N SER A 146 20.64 -1.17 10.95
CA SER A 146 20.32 -0.96 12.37
C SER A 146 19.96 0.50 12.70
N SER A 147 20.58 1.46 12.00
CA SER A 147 20.26 2.89 12.13
C SER A 147 18.88 3.19 11.54
N GLN A 148 18.53 2.54 10.43
CA GLN A 148 17.20 2.64 9.83
C GLN A 148 16.10 2.08 10.73
N GLU A 149 16.30 0.90 11.29
CA GLU A 149 15.35 0.27 12.20
C GLU A 149 15.09 1.15 13.43
N LEU A 150 16.16 1.73 13.99
CA LEU A 150 16.05 2.67 15.10
C LEU A 150 15.27 3.93 14.70
N CYS A 151 15.57 4.51 13.54
CA CYS A 151 14.87 5.69 13.03
C CYS A 151 13.39 5.40 12.74
N ARG A 152 13.02 4.23 12.22
CA ARG A 152 11.62 3.85 11.99
C ARG A 152 10.86 3.50 13.26
N ARG A 153 11.57 3.06 14.30
CA ARG A 153 10.98 2.80 15.62
C ARG A 153 10.62 4.10 16.34
N ASP A 154 11.52 5.09 16.29
CA ASP A 154 11.44 6.29 17.14
C ASP A 154 11.07 7.58 16.36
N HIS A 155 11.22 7.58 15.03
CA HIS A 155 11.01 8.71 14.10
C HIS A 155 10.34 8.21 12.80
N ILE A 156 10.46 8.96 11.69
CA ILE A 156 9.93 8.58 10.38
C ILE A 156 10.85 7.54 9.70
N ASP A 157 12.08 7.94 9.34
CA ASP A 157 13.10 7.08 8.71
C ASP A 157 14.47 7.79 8.80
N LEU A 158 15.53 7.22 8.23
CA LEU A 158 16.80 7.90 8.00
C LEU A 158 16.61 9.16 7.14
N ALA A 159 17.45 10.17 7.39
CA ALA A 159 17.33 11.49 6.76
C ALA A 159 17.41 11.41 5.23
N TYR A 160 16.38 11.91 4.53
CA TYR A 160 16.49 12.21 3.10
C TYR A 160 16.98 13.66 2.93
N VAL A 161 17.69 13.91 1.83
CA VAL A 161 18.24 15.23 1.50
C VAL A 161 17.58 15.69 0.21
N SER A 162 16.70 16.69 0.29
CA SER A 162 15.98 17.22 -0.88
C SER A 162 16.43 18.62 -1.31
N THR A 163 17.21 19.32 -0.48
CA THR A 163 17.73 20.66 -0.79
C THR A 163 19.20 20.84 -0.40
N GLU A 164 19.85 21.87 -0.94
CA GLU A 164 21.22 22.25 -0.53
C GLU A 164 21.29 22.70 0.93
N GLY A 165 20.23 23.34 1.44
CA GLY A 165 20.11 23.72 2.85
C GLY A 165 20.08 22.50 3.78
N ASN A 166 19.33 21.46 3.39
CA ASN A 166 19.30 20.17 4.07
C ASN A 166 20.69 19.54 4.14
N HIS A 167 21.38 19.51 3.00
CA HIS A 167 22.74 18.99 2.91
C HIS A 167 23.69 19.76 3.82
N SER A 168 23.65 21.09 3.78
CA SER A 168 24.54 21.97 4.56
C SER A 168 24.33 21.80 6.07
N GLU A 169 23.09 21.67 6.55
CA GLU A 169 22.81 21.46 7.97
C GLU A 169 23.30 20.08 8.45
N ILE A 170 23.08 19.02 7.66
CA ILE A 170 23.60 17.67 7.97
C ILE A 170 25.13 17.64 7.93
N ALA A 171 25.76 18.26 6.93
CA ALA A 171 27.21 18.30 6.77
C ALA A 171 27.86 19.02 7.96
N LYS A 172 27.35 20.19 8.36
CA LYS A 172 27.85 20.96 9.50
C LYS A 172 27.80 20.18 10.82
N GLN A 173 26.72 19.45 11.06
CA GLN A 173 26.60 18.62 12.27
C GLN A 173 27.47 17.36 12.17
N THR A 174 27.60 16.80 10.97
CA THR A 174 28.51 15.66 10.72
C THR A 174 29.93 16.08 11.07
N GLU A 175 30.47 17.14 10.49
CA GLU A 175 31.83 17.64 10.77
C GLU A 175 32.09 17.89 12.26
N LYS A 176 31.09 18.40 12.99
CA LYS A 176 31.21 18.71 14.41
C LYS A 176 31.35 17.46 15.28
N PHE A 177 30.72 16.34 14.91
CA PHE A 177 30.55 15.19 15.79
C PHE A 177 31.11 13.87 15.24
N SER A 178 31.39 13.75 13.94
CA SER A 178 31.87 12.52 13.28
C SER A 178 32.61 12.82 11.96
N LYS A 179 33.30 11.81 11.41
CA LYS A 179 33.85 11.89 10.04
C LYS A 179 32.80 11.58 8.95
N SER A 180 31.73 10.89 9.33
CA SER A 180 30.65 10.46 8.43
C SER A 180 29.40 10.07 9.23
N MET A 181 28.23 10.23 8.62
CA MET A 181 26.93 9.79 9.16
C MET A 181 26.10 9.14 8.05
N TRP A 182 25.23 8.17 8.41
CA TRP A 182 24.32 7.54 7.45
C TRP A 182 23.15 8.49 7.11
N ILE A 183 22.74 8.49 5.84
CA ILE A 183 21.51 9.11 5.35
C ILE A 183 20.61 8.03 4.73
N GLY A 184 19.35 8.36 4.51
CA GLY A 184 18.31 7.44 4.02
C GLY A 184 18.39 7.11 2.54
N LEU A 185 19.34 7.67 1.79
CA LEU A 185 19.56 7.28 0.39
C LEU A 185 20.09 5.85 0.36
N PHE A 186 19.30 4.93 -0.18
CA PHE A 186 19.67 3.53 -0.41
C PHE A 186 19.31 3.09 -1.83
N ASN A 187 20.07 2.14 -2.35
CA ASN A 187 19.90 1.58 -3.68
C ASN A 187 19.53 0.09 -3.54
N ASP A 188 18.26 -0.30 -3.71
CA ASP A 188 17.88 -1.73 -3.74
C ASP A 188 16.75 -2.02 -4.75
N ALA A 189 17.05 -2.84 -5.76
CA ALA A 189 16.11 -3.33 -6.77
C ALA A 189 15.56 -4.74 -6.44
N TRP A 190 16.00 -5.38 -5.34
CA TRP A 190 15.59 -6.74 -4.97
C TRP A 190 14.29 -6.76 -4.17
N MET A 191 13.22 -7.27 -4.78
CA MET A 191 11.91 -7.44 -4.18
C MET A 191 11.53 -8.91 -4.05
N TRP A 192 10.81 -9.27 -2.99
CA TRP A 192 10.23 -10.61 -2.86
C TRP A 192 9.20 -10.87 -3.96
N SER A 193 9.10 -12.11 -4.43
CA SER A 193 8.16 -12.50 -5.50
C SER A 193 6.69 -12.31 -5.12
N ASP A 194 6.36 -12.36 -3.83
CA ASP A 194 5.03 -12.04 -3.30
C ASP A 194 4.80 -10.54 -3.10
N GLY A 195 5.81 -9.72 -3.41
CA GLY A 195 5.77 -8.28 -3.34
C GLY A 195 5.96 -7.70 -1.93
N ARG A 196 6.20 -8.51 -0.90
CA ARG A 196 6.56 -7.96 0.41
C ARG A 196 7.89 -7.21 0.30
N GLN A 197 8.03 -6.16 1.10
CA GLN A 197 9.29 -5.46 1.26
C GLN A 197 9.78 -5.70 2.68
N THR A 198 11.01 -6.18 2.80
CA THR A 198 11.69 -6.35 4.09
C THR A 198 13.01 -5.59 4.02
N SER A 199 13.53 -5.11 5.16
CA SER A 199 14.89 -4.60 5.26
C SER A 199 15.92 -5.72 5.31
N PHE A 200 15.56 -6.87 5.93
CA PHE A 200 16.46 -7.99 6.11
C PHE A 200 17.04 -8.53 4.79
N ARG A 201 18.36 -8.59 4.71
CA ARG A 201 19.11 -9.19 3.60
C ARG A 201 20.24 -10.08 4.12
N TYR A 202 20.32 -11.31 3.60
CA TYR A 202 21.37 -12.26 3.99
C TYR A 202 22.30 -12.64 2.83
N TRP A 203 22.66 -11.66 2.01
CA TRP A 203 23.53 -11.84 0.84
C TRP A 203 24.95 -12.32 1.18
N LEU A 204 25.57 -13.00 0.22
CA LEU A 204 27.01 -13.24 0.22
C LEU A 204 27.76 -11.90 0.15
N ARG A 205 28.83 -11.76 0.95
CA ARG A 205 29.68 -10.56 0.90
C ARG A 205 30.32 -10.43 -0.49
N GLY A 206 30.18 -9.26 -1.10
CA GLY A 206 30.77 -8.94 -2.40
C GLY A 206 29.92 -9.34 -3.61
N SER A 207 28.67 -9.77 -3.42
CA SER A 207 27.72 -9.95 -4.53
C SER A 207 27.52 -8.63 -5.28
N HIS A 208 27.49 -8.69 -6.61
CA HIS A 208 27.39 -7.50 -7.46
C HIS A 208 25.94 -7.13 -7.80
N HIS A 209 24.96 -7.92 -7.33
CA HIS A 209 23.52 -7.70 -7.49
C HIS A 209 23.10 -7.56 -8.95
N ARG A 210 23.72 -8.33 -9.86
CA ARG A 210 23.50 -8.29 -11.31
C ARG A 210 22.58 -9.40 -11.85
N GLY A 211 22.29 -10.43 -11.05
CA GLY A 211 21.34 -11.49 -11.40
C GLY A 211 19.87 -11.09 -11.21
N ASP A 212 18.97 -11.82 -11.88
CA ASP A 212 17.52 -11.57 -11.86
C ASP A 212 16.76 -12.37 -10.79
N CYS A 213 17.38 -13.43 -10.22
CA CYS A 213 16.81 -14.28 -9.17
C CYS A 213 17.79 -14.56 -8.03
N ALA A 214 17.28 -14.93 -6.85
CA ALA A 214 18.08 -15.26 -5.67
C ALA A 214 17.96 -16.76 -5.34
N SER A 215 19.07 -17.37 -4.89
CA SER A 215 19.07 -18.72 -4.32
C SER A 215 19.82 -18.75 -2.98
N VAL A 216 19.59 -19.79 -2.19
CA VAL A 216 20.33 -20.05 -0.95
C VAL A 216 21.15 -21.32 -1.11
N ALA A 217 22.44 -21.27 -0.76
CA ALA A 217 23.34 -22.40 -0.91
C ALA A 217 24.02 -22.78 0.41
N VAL A 218 24.05 -24.08 0.73
CA VAL A 218 24.73 -24.62 1.92
C VAL A 218 26.25 -24.36 1.85
N SER A 219 26.84 -24.46 0.66
CA SER A 219 28.25 -24.12 0.42
C SER A 219 28.59 -22.67 0.77
N GLN A 220 27.58 -21.79 0.86
CA GLN A 220 27.70 -20.39 1.20
C GLN A 220 27.16 -20.08 2.61
N GLN A 221 27.12 -21.09 3.47
CA GLN A 221 26.66 -20.98 4.87
C GLN A 221 25.23 -20.43 4.98
N GLY A 222 24.37 -20.77 4.00
CA GLY A 222 22.98 -20.30 3.96
C GLY A 222 22.82 -18.84 3.55
N ARG A 223 23.89 -18.18 3.07
CA ARG A 223 23.78 -16.85 2.47
C ARG A 223 23.12 -16.92 1.10
N TRP A 224 22.50 -15.81 0.73
CA TRP A 224 21.85 -15.66 -0.56
C TRP A 224 22.90 -15.37 -1.64
N GLY A 225 22.75 -16.03 -2.78
CA GLY A 225 23.54 -15.81 -3.99
C GLY A 225 22.63 -15.46 -5.16
N GLU A 226 23.20 -14.77 -6.14
CA GLU A 226 22.55 -14.50 -7.42
C GLU A 226 22.40 -15.82 -8.19
N ALA A 227 21.27 -16.02 -8.86
CA ALA A 227 20.96 -17.22 -9.64
C ALA A 227 20.29 -16.86 -10.97
N ASN A 228 20.52 -17.68 -11.98
CA ASN A 228 19.78 -17.61 -13.24
C ASN A 228 18.39 -18.20 -13.03
N CYS A 229 17.34 -17.40 -13.27
CA CYS A 229 15.95 -17.82 -13.08
C CYS A 229 15.55 -19.06 -13.91
N ASN A 230 16.28 -19.35 -15.00
CA ASN A 230 16.00 -20.48 -15.89
C ASN A 230 16.66 -21.78 -15.45
N GLU A 231 17.54 -21.75 -14.44
CA GLU A 231 18.15 -22.95 -13.89
C GLU A 231 17.15 -23.73 -13.04
N LYS A 232 17.16 -25.06 -13.19
CA LYS A 232 16.30 -25.94 -12.40
C LYS A 232 16.95 -26.20 -11.05
N ALA A 233 16.29 -25.79 -9.97
CA ALA A 233 16.74 -26.01 -8.60
C ALA A 233 15.58 -26.41 -7.67
N PRO A 234 15.86 -27.15 -6.57
CA PRO A 234 14.90 -27.30 -5.47
C PRO A 234 14.53 -25.93 -4.87
N PHE A 235 13.29 -25.80 -4.38
CA PHE A 235 12.73 -24.53 -3.92
C PHE A 235 11.96 -24.67 -2.60
N VAL A 236 11.66 -23.54 -1.96
CA VAL A 236 10.93 -23.43 -0.70
C VAL A 236 9.79 -22.42 -0.87
N CYS A 237 8.59 -22.76 -0.40
CA CYS A 237 7.39 -21.90 -0.45
C CYS A 237 7.03 -21.35 0.93
N HIS A 238 6.33 -20.21 0.98
CA HIS A 238 5.77 -19.66 2.21
C HIS A 238 4.22 -19.59 2.14
N GLY A 239 3.55 -19.80 3.28
CA GLY A 239 2.08 -19.76 3.40
C GLY A 239 1.43 -21.10 3.77
N GLY A 240 0.20 -21.03 4.31
CA GLY A 240 -0.62 -22.20 4.64
C GLY A 240 -1.51 -22.67 3.49
N LEU A 241 -2.22 -23.78 3.69
CA LEU A 241 -3.20 -24.30 2.73
C LEU A 241 -4.32 -23.27 2.50
N LYS A 242 -4.64 -22.95 1.24
CA LYS A 242 -5.74 -22.02 0.91
C LYS A 242 -7.08 -22.62 1.37
N GLU A 243 -7.81 -21.93 2.24
CA GLU A 243 -9.17 -22.30 2.64
C GLU A 243 -10.11 -22.28 1.44
N ARG A 244 -10.83 -23.38 1.20
CA ARG A 244 -11.85 -23.47 0.15
C ARG A 244 -13.20 -23.05 0.74
N LYS A 245 -13.74 -21.91 0.30
CA LYS A 245 -15.12 -21.49 0.64
C LYS A 245 -16.12 -22.28 -0.22
N ILE A 246 -17.01 -23.03 0.41
CA ILE A 246 -18.10 -23.77 -0.24
C ILE A 246 -19.42 -23.09 0.13
N ILE A 247 -20.22 -22.70 -0.88
CA ILE A 247 -21.53 -22.10 -0.68
C ILE A 247 -22.59 -23.18 -0.89
N ILE A 248 -23.40 -23.44 0.15
CA ILE A 248 -24.51 -24.40 0.10
C ILE A 248 -25.82 -23.62 0.10
N ARG A 249 -26.64 -23.82 -0.94
CA ARG A 249 -28.03 -23.33 -0.96
C ARG A 249 -28.94 -24.41 -0.41
N MET A 250 -29.80 -24.06 0.54
CA MET A 250 -30.72 -25.00 1.18
C MET A 250 -32.15 -24.47 1.16
N THR A 251 -33.10 -25.40 1.03
CA THR A 251 -34.53 -25.12 1.14
C THR A 251 -35.04 -25.76 2.42
N VAL A 252 -35.57 -24.94 3.33
CA VAL A 252 -36.05 -25.39 4.65
C VAL A 252 -37.57 -25.32 4.66
N ARG A 253 -38.22 -26.42 5.07
CA ARG A 253 -39.64 -26.42 5.41
C ARG A 253 -39.77 -26.20 6.91
N SER A 254 -40.56 -25.22 7.31
CA SER A 254 -40.74 -24.81 8.69
C SER A 254 -42.17 -24.34 8.90
N ASP A 255 -42.74 -24.67 10.05
CA ASP A 255 -44.05 -24.19 10.49
C ASP A 255 -43.96 -22.77 11.12
N VAL A 256 -42.73 -22.28 11.29
CA VAL A 256 -42.41 -20.94 11.81
C VAL A 256 -41.81 -20.09 10.70
N ASP A 257 -42.10 -18.79 10.72
CA ASP A 257 -41.57 -17.82 9.75
C ASP A 257 -40.07 -17.58 9.95
N LEU A 258 -39.26 -18.12 9.03
CA LEU A 258 -37.80 -18.02 9.05
C LEU A 258 -37.26 -16.70 8.47
N THR A 259 -38.14 -15.77 8.09
CA THR A 259 -37.71 -14.42 7.68
C THR A 259 -37.33 -13.53 8.86
N ASP A 260 -37.70 -13.93 10.09
CA ASP A 260 -37.23 -13.33 11.33
C ASP A 260 -35.77 -13.72 11.60
N SER A 261 -34.88 -12.72 11.63
CA SER A 261 -33.45 -12.93 11.81
C SER A 261 -33.05 -13.48 13.18
N THR A 262 -33.94 -13.41 14.18
CA THR A 262 -33.69 -13.90 15.54
C THR A 262 -33.57 -15.42 15.64
N LEU A 263 -34.04 -16.16 14.62
CA LEU A 263 -33.98 -17.62 14.56
C LEU A 263 -32.77 -18.15 13.78
N ASN A 264 -32.02 -17.27 13.10
CA ASN A 264 -30.90 -17.66 12.24
C ASN A 264 -29.78 -18.33 13.03
N ASP A 265 -29.45 -17.80 14.21
CA ASP A 265 -28.35 -18.34 15.03
C ASP A 265 -28.68 -19.75 15.55
N ALA A 266 -29.92 -19.98 16.01
CA ALA A 266 -30.38 -21.29 16.44
C ALA A 266 -30.36 -22.33 15.30
N LEU A 267 -30.65 -21.92 14.07
CA LEU A 267 -30.53 -22.79 12.89
C LEU A 267 -29.08 -23.07 12.52
N LEU A 268 -28.20 -22.08 12.63
CA LEU A 268 -26.77 -22.22 12.36
C LEU A 268 -26.12 -23.19 13.35
N GLU A 269 -26.43 -23.06 14.64
CA GLU A 269 -26.01 -23.99 15.69
C GLU A 269 -26.46 -25.43 15.40
N LYS A 270 -27.72 -25.61 14.96
CA LYS A 270 -28.25 -26.93 14.63
C LYS A 270 -27.53 -27.56 13.42
N LEU A 271 -27.18 -26.76 12.41
CA LEU A 271 -26.40 -27.21 11.26
C LEU A 271 -24.97 -27.59 11.65
N GLU A 272 -24.33 -26.75 12.46
CA GLU A 272 -22.99 -27.02 13.00
C GLU A 272 -22.97 -28.33 13.79
N MET A 273 -23.93 -28.54 14.68
CA MET A 273 -24.09 -29.80 15.42
C MET A 273 -24.23 -30.99 14.48
N GLY A 274 -25.04 -30.87 13.41
CA GLY A 274 -25.23 -31.93 12.43
C GLY A 274 -23.95 -32.28 11.65
N LEU A 275 -23.14 -31.28 11.29
CA LEU A 275 -21.84 -31.50 10.64
C LEU A 275 -20.83 -32.15 11.60
N ARG A 276 -20.79 -31.71 12.86
CA ARG A 276 -19.93 -32.30 13.90
C ARG A 276 -20.29 -33.75 14.21
N GLN A 277 -21.59 -34.10 14.23
CA GLN A 277 -22.04 -35.50 14.36
C GLN A 277 -21.56 -36.37 13.21
N ARG A 278 -21.36 -35.80 12.02
CA ARG A 278 -20.78 -36.48 10.85
C ARG A 278 -19.25 -36.46 10.83
N LYS A 279 -18.62 -36.11 11.96
CA LYS A 279 -17.17 -36.02 12.15
C LYS A 279 -16.48 -34.97 11.26
N MET A 280 -17.23 -33.99 10.75
CA MET A 280 -16.61 -32.80 10.18
C MET A 280 -16.22 -31.89 11.35
N THR A 281 -14.95 -31.48 11.44
CA THR A 281 -14.44 -30.72 12.59
C THR A 281 -13.69 -29.46 12.20
N ASP A 282 -13.27 -29.36 10.94
CA ASP A 282 -12.52 -28.23 10.38
C ASP A 282 -13.42 -27.44 9.42
N PHE A 283 -14.32 -26.62 10.00
CA PHE A 283 -15.20 -25.76 9.24
C PHE A 283 -15.60 -24.52 10.06
N ASN A 284 -15.95 -23.45 9.37
CA ASN A 284 -16.62 -22.30 9.95
C ASN A 284 -17.90 -22.03 9.12
N LEU A 285 -19.04 -21.97 9.79
CA LEU A 285 -20.33 -21.72 9.14
C LEU A 285 -20.77 -20.28 9.40
N SER A 286 -21.29 -19.63 8.37
CA SER A 286 -21.92 -18.32 8.48
C SER A 286 -23.06 -18.23 7.48
N TRP A 287 -24.12 -17.50 7.85
CA TRP A 287 -25.17 -17.15 6.89
C TRP A 287 -24.66 -16.15 5.86
N ARG A 288 -25.17 -16.28 4.64
CA ARG A 288 -25.03 -15.26 3.61
C ARG A 288 -26.37 -14.56 3.47
N SER A 289 -26.41 -13.27 3.80
CA SER A 289 -27.55 -12.42 3.52
C SER A 289 -27.54 -11.93 2.08
N ASP A 290 -28.73 -11.61 1.58
CA ASP A 290 -28.88 -10.83 0.35
C ASP A 290 -28.61 -9.33 0.58
N ASN A 291 -28.67 -8.55 -0.50
CA ASN A 291 -28.47 -7.09 -0.45
C ASN A 291 -29.47 -6.34 0.45
N SER A 292 -30.55 -7.00 0.89
CA SER A 292 -31.53 -6.48 1.85
C SER A 292 -31.32 -7.00 3.28
N GLY A 293 -30.21 -7.70 3.54
CA GLY A 293 -29.89 -8.26 4.86
C GLY A 293 -30.64 -9.56 5.19
N ARG A 294 -31.44 -10.10 4.26
CA ARG A 294 -32.26 -11.29 4.50
C ARG A 294 -31.51 -12.57 4.17
N VAL A 295 -31.58 -13.56 5.06
CA VAL A 295 -30.96 -14.88 4.91
C VAL A 295 -31.91 -15.87 4.23
N PHE A 296 -33.18 -15.89 4.65
CA PHE A 296 -34.22 -16.73 4.06
C PHE A 296 -35.22 -15.88 3.28
N ARG A 297 -35.76 -16.46 2.22
CA ARG A 297 -36.89 -15.92 1.44
C ARG A 297 -37.98 -16.97 1.36
N ARG A 298 -39.24 -16.54 1.44
CA ARG A 298 -40.37 -17.42 1.16
C ARG A 298 -40.33 -17.82 -0.31
N ARG A 299 -40.68 -19.07 -0.61
CA ARG A 299 -40.57 -19.62 -1.96
C ARG A 299 -41.46 -18.88 -2.97
N GLU A 300 -42.63 -18.40 -2.53
CA GLU A 300 -43.58 -17.62 -3.33
C GLU A 300 -43.03 -16.26 -3.79
N ASP A 301 -42.08 -15.67 -3.04
CA ASP A 301 -41.41 -14.41 -3.39
C ASP A 301 -40.17 -14.62 -4.27
N ALA A 302 -39.64 -15.86 -4.33
CA ALA A 302 -38.48 -16.21 -5.14
C ALA A 302 -38.85 -16.41 -6.62
N GLU A 303 -40.03 -16.99 -6.89
CA GLU A 303 -40.52 -17.26 -8.25
C GLU A 303 -40.86 -15.96 -9.03
N LYS A 304 -41.30 -14.89 -8.35
CA LYS A 304 -41.53 -13.57 -8.98
C LYS A 304 -40.26 -12.84 -9.43
N LYS A 305 -39.07 -13.26 -8.99
CA LYS A 305 -37.79 -12.64 -9.37
C LYS A 305 -37.09 -13.34 -10.53
N GLU A 306 -37.45 -14.58 -10.86
CA GLU A 306 -36.90 -15.29 -12.02
C GLU A 306 -37.61 -14.92 -13.33
N ASP A 307 -38.89 -14.52 -13.29
CA ASP A 307 -39.65 -14.07 -14.48
C ASP A 307 -39.36 -12.62 -14.93
N MET A 308 -38.46 -11.91 -14.23
CA MET A 308 -38.07 -10.52 -14.52
C MET A 308 -36.56 -10.37 -14.75
N SER A 309 -35.85 -11.48 -14.96
CA SER A 309 -34.41 -11.52 -15.27
C SER A 309 -34.12 -12.23 -16.58
#